data_AF-A0A6B2SVM2-F1
#
_entry.id   AF-A0A6B2SVM2-F1
#
_cell.length_a   1.000
_cell.length_b   1.000
_cell.length_c   1.000
_cell.angle_alpha   90.00
_cell.angle_beta   90.00
_cell.angle_gamma   90.00
#
_symmetry.space_group_name_H-M   'P 1'
#
loop_
_entity.id
_entity.type
_entity.pdbx_description
1 polymer ?
#
loop_
_entity_poly.entity_id
_entity_poly.type
_entity_poly.pdbx_seq_one_letter_code
_entity_poly.pdbx_strand_id
1 'polypeptide(L)'
;ADRPDQGRLTALAERAEALGAPLVTEHIAYVRAGGALTATQPLEAGHLLPVPRTRDALDVLCENVRIAQDALPVPLAVENIAALISWPGEEMTEGQFLYELVERTGVRLLIDVANLHTNHVNRGEDPAKALDELPVEAIAYVHVAGGFERDGVWHDSHAHPVPEPVLAILADLASRVSPPGVLLERDENFPEPGELARELDAIRATVKTSDAADADFGGAEDRAVPAASDAARQRTAVAQAALLSALVAGTPAPEGFDHARLKVQSHALAAKRADVVAKVAPELPEILGAAYRGEFLAYARRRPMTGGYR
;
A
#
# COMPACT_ATOMS: atom_id res chain seq x y z
N ALA A 1 -11.45 8.33 -5.01
CA ALA A 1 -12.16 8.71 -3.77
C ALA A 1 -13.63 8.29 -3.78
N ASP A 2 -14.00 7.25 -4.52
CA ASP A 2 -15.33 6.65 -4.38
C ASP A 2 -15.45 5.96 -3.02
N ARG A 3 -16.69 5.69 -2.61
CA ARG A 3 -16.95 4.81 -1.46
C ARG A 3 -16.60 3.37 -1.84
N PRO A 4 -16.28 2.50 -0.86
CA PRO A 4 -16.07 1.09 -1.11
C PRO A 4 -17.27 0.46 -1.82
N ASP A 5 -17.00 -0.42 -2.79
CA ASP A 5 -18.05 -1.15 -3.49
C ASP A 5 -18.68 -2.19 -2.55
N GLN A 6 -20.01 -2.10 -2.37
CA GLN A 6 -20.74 -2.98 -1.44
C GLN A 6 -20.62 -4.46 -1.83
N GLY A 7 -20.67 -4.78 -3.12
CA GLY A 7 -20.56 -6.17 -3.59
C GLY A 7 -19.17 -6.76 -3.30
N ARG A 8 -18.11 -5.97 -3.44
CA ARG A 8 -16.75 -6.38 -3.05
C ARG A 8 -16.61 -6.58 -1.55
N LEU A 9 -17.19 -5.69 -0.73
CA LEU A 9 -17.18 -5.84 0.73
C LEU A 9 -17.94 -7.08 1.17
N THR A 10 -19.13 -7.34 0.62
CA THR A 10 -19.88 -8.58 0.88
C THR A 10 -19.05 -9.81 0.51
N ALA A 11 -18.44 -9.82 -0.68
CA ALA A 11 -17.62 -10.94 -1.11
C ALA A 11 -16.33 -11.10 -0.28
N LEU A 12 -15.83 -10.04 0.37
CA LEU A 12 -14.70 -10.11 1.30
C LEU A 12 -15.14 -10.66 2.66
N ALA A 13 -16.28 -10.21 3.17
CA ALA A 13 -16.91 -10.71 4.39
C ALA A 13 -17.20 -12.21 4.31
N GLU A 14 -17.82 -12.69 3.22
CA GLU A 14 -18.10 -14.11 2.99
C GLU A 14 -16.82 -14.96 3.01
N ARG A 15 -15.70 -14.44 2.46
CA ARG A 15 -14.41 -15.14 2.48
C ARG A 15 -13.79 -15.17 3.87
N ALA A 16 -13.89 -14.07 4.62
CA ALA A 16 -13.40 -14.00 5.99
C ALA A 16 -14.11 -15.04 6.87
N GLU A 17 -15.44 -15.15 6.77
CA GLU A 17 -16.22 -16.17 7.48
C GLU A 17 -15.86 -17.59 7.03
N ALA A 18 -15.80 -17.83 5.71
CA ALA A 18 -15.52 -19.16 5.17
C ALA A 18 -14.13 -19.69 5.58
N LEU A 19 -13.15 -18.80 5.75
CA LEU A 19 -11.79 -19.15 6.17
C LEU A 19 -11.60 -19.11 7.69
N GLY A 20 -12.59 -18.66 8.46
CA GLY A 20 -12.43 -18.39 9.89
C GLY A 20 -11.32 -17.38 10.15
N ALA A 21 -11.14 -16.41 9.26
CA ALA A 21 -10.06 -15.43 9.35
C ALA A 21 -10.30 -14.52 10.57
N PRO A 22 -9.33 -14.34 11.48
CA PRO A 22 -9.52 -13.52 12.67
C PRO A 22 -9.49 -12.01 12.39
N LEU A 23 -9.07 -11.63 11.19
CA LEU A 23 -8.78 -10.27 10.75
C LEU A 23 -8.85 -10.21 9.22
N VAL A 24 -9.22 -9.04 8.69
CA VAL A 24 -9.02 -8.68 7.28
C VAL A 24 -8.04 -7.52 7.21
N THR A 25 -7.14 -7.54 6.23
CA THR A 25 -6.21 -6.43 5.96
C THR A 25 -6.43 -5.82 4.58
N GLU A 26 -6.20 -4.51 4.47
CA GLU A 26 -6.17 -3.78 3.20
C GLU A 26 -5.12 -2.65 3.25
N HIS A 27 -4.68 -2.16 2.12
CA HIS A 27 -3.71 -1.12 1.95
C HIS A 27 -4.35 0.27 1.97
N ILE A 28 -3.60 1.24 2.49
CA ILE A 28 -3.93 2.66 2.39
C ILE A 28 -3.49 3.15 1.00
N ALA A 29 -4.26 2.77 0.00
CA ALA A 29 -3.94 3.02 -1.39
C ALA A 29 -5.18 3.35 -2.23
N TYR A 30 -4.95 3.84 -3.44
CA TYR A 30 -5.96 3.83 -4.48
C TYR A 30 -5.40 3.18 -5.75
N VAL A 31 -6.24 2.44 -6.45
CA VAL A 31 -5.89 1.77 -7.72
C VAL A 31 -6.67 2.32 -8.91
N ARG A 32 -7.75 3.05 -8.65
CA ARG A 32 -8.66 3.62 -9.64
C ARG A 32 -9.00 5.06 -9.30
N ALA A 33 -9.19 5.87 -10.34
CA ALA A 33 -9.69 7.24 -10.23
C ALA A 33 -10.39 7.65 -11.54
N GLY A 34 -11.10 8.77 -11.50
CA GLY A 34 -11.98 9.21 -12.58
C GLY A 34 -13.44 8.90 -12.31
N GLY A 35 -14.31 9.08 -13.30
CA GLY A 35 -15.75 8.78 -13.19
C GLY A 35 -16.60 10.01 -12.87
N ALA A 36 -17.76 9.76 -12.24
CA ALA A 36 -18.81 10.76 -12.10
C ALA A 36 -18.40 11.96 -11.24
N LEU A 37 -17.63 11.74 -10.17
CA LEU A 37 -17.11 12.81 -9.31
C LEU A 37 -16.27 13.79 -10.14
N THR A 38 -15.33 13.31 -10.93
CA THR A 38 -14.39 14.18 -11.67
C THR A 38 -14.86 14.58 -13.06
N ALA A 39 -15.98 14.03 -13.54
CA ALA A 39 -16.42 14.11 -14.94
C ALA A 39 -15.33 13.69 -15.95
N THR A 40 -14.49 12.72 -15.57
CA THR A 40 -13.43 12.15 -16.44
C THR A 40 -13.65 10.66 -16.68
N GLN A 41 -12.96 10.09 -17.66
CA GLN A 41 -12.99 8.64 -17.88
C GLN A 41 -12.41 7.89 -16.66
N PRO A 42 -13.00 6.76 -16.25
CA PRO A 42 -12.41 5.87 -15.24
C PRO A 42 -11.08 5.31 -15.74
N LEU A 43 -10.07 5.35 -14.88
CA LEU A 43 -8.73 4.83 -15.13
C LEU A 43 -8.32 3.89 -14.00
N GLU A 44 -7.42 2.97 -14.31
CA GLU A 44 -6.85 2.02 -13.36
C GLU A 44 -5.33 1.96 -13.50
N ALA A 45 -4.63 1.97 -12.36
CA ALA A 45 -3.18 1.86 -12.30
C ALA A 45 -2.68 0.43 -12.52
N GLY A 46 -3.52 -0.57 -12.20
CA GLY A 46 -3.13 -1.98 -12.18
C GLY A 46 -2.20 -2.35 -11.01
N HIS A 47 -1.90 -1.38 -10.13
CA HIS A 47 -1.12 -1.53 -8.91
C HIS A 47 -1.45 -0.39 -7.92
N LEU A 48 -0.99 -0.51 -6.67
CA LEU A 48 -1.25 0.45 -5.59
C LEU A 48 -0.59 1.81 -5.90
N LEU A 49 -1.30 2.89 -5.59
CA LEU A 49 -0.76 4.26 -5.59
C LEU A 49 -1.01 4.90 -4.22
N PRO A 50 -0.07 5.72 -3.73
CA PRO A 50 -0.18 6.35 -2.41
C PRO A 50 -1.30 7.37 -2.39
N VAL A 51 -2.06 7.43 -1.31
CA VAL A 51 -3.05 8.50 -1.11
C VAL A 51 -2.36 9.82 -0.70
N PRO A 52 -2.90 10.99 -1.06
CA PRO A 52 -2.35 12.25 -0.54
C PRO A 52 -2.57 12.33 0.97
N ARG A 53 -1.54 12.72 1.73
CA ARG A 53 -1.63 12.93 3.19
C ARG A 53 -2.17 14.33 3.52
N THR A 54 -3.38 14.62 3.07
CA THR A 54 -4.12 15.87 3.36
C THR A 54 -5.33 15.58 4.25
N ARG A 55 -5.86 16.59 4.94
CA ARG A 55 -7.06 16.46 5.79
C ARG A 55 -8.27 15.99 4.98
N ASP A 56 -8.46 16.51 3.77
CA ASP A 56 -9.55 16.06 2.88
C ASP A 56 -9.46 14.57 2.53
N ALA A 57 -8.25 14.08 2.24
CA ALA A 57 -8.03 12.68 1.90
C ALA A 57 -8.16 11.77 3.13
N LEU A 58 -7.71 12.26 4.30
CA LEU A 58 -7.92 11.57 5.57
C LEU A 58 -9.42 11.46 5.89
N ASP A 59 -10.21 12.52 5.71
CA ASP A 59 -11.66 12.48 5.95
C ASP A 59 -12.34 11.43 5.04
N VAL A 60 -11.97 11.40 3.75
CA VAL A 60 -12.47 10.38 2.81
C VAL A 60 -12.05 8.98 3.22
N LEU A 61 -10.80 8.79 3.62
CA LEU A 61 -10.28 7.50 4.06
C LEU A 61 -10.98 7.02 5.33
N CYS A 62 -11.18 7.90 6.31
CA CYS A 62 -11.89 7.59 7.55
C CYS A 62 -13.34 7.12 7.28
N GLU A 63 -14.07 7.83 6.42
CA GLU A 63 -15.43 7.41 6.04
C GLU A 63 -15.41 6.04 5.33
N ASN A 64 -14.45 5.82 4.42
CA ASN A 64 -14.33 4.57 3.67
C ASN A 64 -13.93 3.39 4.58
N VAL A 65 -13.03 3.61 5.53
CA VAL A 65 -12.62 2.62 6.55
C VAL A 65 -13.81 2.25 7.42
N ARG A 66 -14.61 3.22 7.89
CA ARG A 66 -15.84 2.93 8.65
C ARG A 66 -16.83 2.10 7.84
N ILE A 67 -17.08 2.45 6.58
CA ILE A 67 -17.97 1.67 5.69
C ILE A 67 -17.48 0.22 5.56
N ALA A 68 -16.16 0.01 5.48
CA ALA A 68 -15.58 -1.33 5.44
C ALA A 68 -15.71 -2.06 6.78
N GLN A 69 -15.42 -1.42 7.90
CA GLN A 69 -15.59 -1.98 9.25
C GLN A 69 -17.05 -2.41 9.49
N ASP A 70 -18.03 -1.59 9.11
CA ASP A 70 -19.46 -1.88 9.26
C ASP A 70 -19.90 -3.11 8.43
N ALA A 71 -19.19 -3.41 7.33
CA ALA A 71 -19.52 -4.49 6.42
C ALA A 71 -18.78 -5.80 6.70
N LEU A 72 -17.68 -5.75 7.46
CA LEU A 72 -16.83 -6.90 7.72
C LEU A 72 -17.22 -7.58 9.04
N PRO A 73 -17.26 -8.92 9.09
CA PRO A 73 -17.65 -9.67 10.28
C PRO A 73 -16.51 -9.79 11.32
N VAL A 74 -15.33 -9.27 10.98
CA VAL A 74 -14.09 -9.34 11.76
C VAL A 74 -13.34 -8.00 11.69
N PRO A 75 -12.41 -7.72 12.60
CA PRO A 75 -11.67 -6.46 12.58
C PRO A 75 -10.97 -6.21 11.24
N LEU A 76 -10.82 -4.93 10.91
CA LEU A 76 -10.04 -4.46 9.78
C LEU A 76 -8.70 -3.89 10.29
N ALA A 77 -7.60 -4.30 9.66
CA ALA A 77 -6.33 -3.59 9.75
C ALA A 77 -5.97 -2.95 8.41
N VAL A 78 -5.31 -1.79 8.45
CA VAL A 78 -4.86 -1.10 7.25
C VAL A 78 -3.34 -0.97 7.17
N GLU A 79 -2.80 -1.09 5.96
CA GLU A 79 -1.37 -1.23 5.69
C GLU A 79 -0.76 0.01 5.02
N ASN A 80 0.42 0.42 5.49
CA ASN A 80 1.25 1.42 4.83
C ASN A 80 1.92 0.82 3.58
N ILE A 81 2.02 1.60 2.51
CA ILE A 81 2.60 1.12 1.25
C ILE A 81 3.96 1.75 0.95
N ALA A 82 4.79 1.03 0.20
CA ALA A 82 5.91 1.63 -0.50
C ALA A 82 5.41 2.64 -1.55
N ALA A 83 6.03 3.81 -1.59
CA ALA A 83 5.74 4.86 -2.54
C ALA A 83 7.02 5.37 -3.21
N LEU A 84 6.94 5.58 -4.52
CA LEU A 84 8.01 6.22 -5.30
C LEU A 84 7.79 7.74 -5.46
N ILE A 85 6.56 8.19 -5.21
CA ILE A 85 6.12 9.56 -5.46
C ILE A 85 5.67 10.18 -4.13
N SER A 86 5.97 11.45 -3.94
CA SER A 86 5.42 12.26 -2.86
C SER A 86 4.34 13.17 -3.42
N TRP A 87 3.26 13.35 -2.67
CA TRP A 87 2.21 14.29 -3.04
C TRP A 87 2.66 15.73 -2.75
N PRO A 88 2.44 16.68 -3.68
CA PRO A 88 2.57 18.09 -3.37
C PRO A 88 1.53 18.51 -2.34
N GLY A 89 1.93 19.33 -1.36
CA GLY A 89 1.01 19.86 -0.35
C GLY A 89 0.57 18.85 0.71
N GLU A 90 1.40 17.85 1.04
CA GLU A 90 1.17 17.01 2.21
C GLU A 90 1.14 17.85 3.48
N GLU A 91 0.12 17.61 4.31
CA GLU A 91 -0.14 18.35 5.54
C GLU A 91 0.28 17.58 6.78
N MET A 92 0.56 16.28 6.62
CA MET A 92 0.86 15.32 7.68
C MET A 92 2.02 14.42 7.24
N THR A 93 2.84 14.01 8.20
CA THR A 93 3.78 12.89 8.03
C THR A 93 3.04 11.55 7.95
N GLU A 94 3.75 10.46 7.65
CA GLU A 94 3.15 9.11 7.59
C GLU A 94 2.60 8.71 8.96
N GLY A 95 3.42 8.84 10.01
CA GLY A 95 3.02 8.52 11.37
C GLY A 95 1.83 9.36 11.83
N GLN A 96 1.83 10.67 11.60
CA GLN A 96 0.68 11.53 11.93
C GLN A 96 -0.60 11.13 11.18
N PHE A 97 -0.49 10.79 9.89
CA PHE A 97 -1.64 10.37 9.09
C PHE A 97 -2.24 9.05 9.59
N LEU A 98 -1.38 8.10 9.96
CA LEU A 98 -1.79 6.81 10.54
C LEU A 98 -2.36 6.98 11.95
N TYR A 99 -1.74 7.80 12.79
CA TYR A 99 -2.23 8.14 14.12
C TYR A 99 -3.64 8.71 14.06
N GLU A 100 -3.87 9.73 13.23
CA GLU A 100 -5.18 10.36 13.10
C GLU A 100 -6.23 9.41 12.50
N LEU A 101 -5.83 8.52 11.58
CA LEU A 101 -6.73 7.50 11.04
C LEU A 101 -7.21 6.54 12.14
N VAL A 102 -6.28 6.03 12.94
CA VAL A 102 -6.58 5.15 14.08
C VAL A 102 -7.43 5.88 15.12
N GLU A 103 -7.05 7.08 15.52
CA GLU A 103 -7.76 7.86 16.55
C GLU A 103 -9.22 8.14 16.15
N ARG A 104 -9.48 8.34 14.85
CA ARG A 104 -10.82 8.63 14.34
C ARG A 104 -11.67 7.38 14.15
N THR A 105 -11.08 6.27 13.67
CA THR A 105 -11.84 5.09 13.18
C THR A 105 -11.71 3.85 14.05
N GLY A 106 -10.73 3.82 14.97
CA GLY A 106 -10.39 2.62 15.72
C GLY A 106 -9.85 1.47 14.87
N VAL A 107 -9.54 1.70 13.59
CA VAL A 107 -8.97 0.68 12.72
C VAL A 107 -7.63 0.21 13.26
N ARG A 108 -7.30 -1.06 13.02
CA ARG A 108 -5.97 -1.60 13.38
C ARG A 108 -4.95 -1.26 12.30
N LEU A 109 -3.68 -1.40 12.61
CA LEU A 109 -2.59 -1.19 11.65
C LEU A 109 -1.87 -2.50 11.35
N LEU A 110 -1.64 -2.75 10.07
CA LEU A 110 -0.62 -3.67 9.59
C LEU A 110 0.58 -2.81 9.21
N ILE A 111 1.68 -2.91 9.96
CA ILE A 111 2.88 -2.12 9.65
C ILE A 111 3.83 -2.97 8.84
N ASP A 112 4.10 -2.56 7.61
CA ASP A 112 5.16 -3.15 6.80
C ASP A 112 6.44 -2.31 6.95
N VAL A 113 7.44 -2.90 7.62
CA VAL A 113 8.73 -2.25 7.85
C VAL A 113 9.62 -2.28 6.60
N ALA A 114 9.39 -3.18 5.63
CA ALA A 114 10.04 -3.14 4.33
C ALA A 114 9.51 -1.94 3.51
N ASN A 115 8.24 -1.60 3.63
CA ASN A 115 7.69 -0.38 3.06
C ASN A 115 8.29 0.89 3.70
N LEU A 116 8.50 0.91 5.02
CA LEU A 116 9.22 2.00 5.69
C LEU A 116 10.66 2.16 5.17
N HIS A 117 11.39 1.04 4.98
CA HIS A 117 12.72 1.08 4.38
C HIS A 117 12.67 1.63 2.95
N THR A 118 11.73 1.15 2.15
CA THR A 118 11.56 1.57 0.75
C THR A 118 11.27 3.06 0.67
N ASN A 119 10.40 3.58 1.53
CA ASN A 119 10.09 5.00 1.62
C ASN A 119 11.30 5.83 2.06
N HIS A 120 12.13 5.32 2.97
CA HIS A 120 13.39 5.95 3.34
C HIS A 120 14.33 6.12 2.15
N VAL A 121 14.60 5.03 1.41
CA VAL A 121 15.53 5.06 0.28
C VAL A 121 14.98 5.91 -0.87
N ASN A 122 13.69 5.77 -1.19
CA ASN A 122 13.11 6.40 -2.38
C ASN A 122 12.72 7.87 -2.16
N ARG A 123 12.29 8.23 -0.95
CA ARG A 123 11.68 9.53 -0.64
C ARG A 123 12.41 10.30 0.46
N GLY A 124 13.41 9.70 1.11
CA GLY A 124 14.15 10.34 2.20
C GLY A 124 13.34 10.45 3.49
N GLU A 125 12.25 9.69 3.63
CA GLU A 125 11.49 9.64 4.87
C GLU A 125 12.32 9.00 5.99
N ASP A 126 12.14 9.44 7.24
CA ASP A 126 12.87 8.89 8.38
C ASP A 126 12.01 7.80 9.05
N PRO A 127 12.41 6.51 8.98
CA PRO A 127 11.65 5.43 9.61
C PRO A 127 11.50 5.61 11.12
N ALA A 128 12.53 6.09 11.81
CA ALA A 128 12.48 6.27 13.27
C ALA A 128 11.44 7.33 13.63
N LYS A 129 11.38 8.43 12.87
CA LYS A 129 10.35 9.46 13.03
C LYS A 129 8.94 8.91 12.75
N ALA A 130 8.78 8.11 11.70
CA ALA A 130 7.48 7.49 11.41
C ALA A 130 7.04 6.61 12.59
N LEU A 131 7.94 5.77 13.10
CA LEU A 131 7.69 4.93 14.27
C LEU A 131 7.42 5.73 15.55
N ASP A 132 8.02 6.92 15.73
CA ASP A 132 7.80 7.79 16.91
C ASP A 132 6.38 8.35 16.96
N GLU A 133 5.76 8.52 15.79
CA GLU A 133 4.44 9.11 15.61
C GLU A 133 3.34 8.04 15.48
N LEU A 134 3.69 6.76 15.33
CA LEU A 134 2.73 5.66 15.17
C LEU A 134 1.97 5.36 16.48
N PRO A 135 0.66 5.04 16.41
CA PRO A 135 -0.08 4.45 17.52
C PRO A 135 0.26 2.96 17.63
N VAL A 136 1.39 2.64 18.25
CA VAL A 136 1.96 1.27 18.29
C VAL A 136 1.02 0.25 18.94
N GLU A 137 0.11 0.68 19.81
CA GLU A 137 -0.92 -0.15 20.45
C GLU A 137 -2.01 -0.61 19.48
N ALA A 138 -2.15 0.08 18.34
CA ALA A 138 -3.11 -0.27 17.28
C ALA A 138 -2.58 -1.32 16.30
N ILE A 139 -1.31 -1.72 16.40
CA ILE A 139 -0.70 -2.70 15.50
C ILE A 139 -1.40 -4.06 15.70
N ALA A 140 -1.91 -4.63 14.62
CA ALA A 140 -2.45 -5.99 14.57
C ALA A 140 -1.34 -7.01 14.35
N TYR A 141 -0.45 -6.75 13.39
CA TYR A 141 0.77 -7.51 13.13
C TYR A 141 1.68 -6.71 12.17
N VAL A 142 2.85 -7.25 11.88
CA VAL A 142 3.91 -6.59 11.11
C VAL A 142 4.26 -7.43 9.89
N HIS A 143 4.47 -6.79 8.75
CA HIS A 143 5.09 -7.40 7.58
C HIS A 143 6.59 -7.09 7.53
N VAL A 144 7.36 -8.10 7.13
CA VAL A 144 8.75 -7.95 6.71
C VAL A 144 8.91 -8.59 5.35
N ALA A 145 9.63 -7.93 4.46
CA ALA A 145 9.93 -8.43 3.14
C ALA A 145 11.35 -8.05 2.72
N GLY A 146 11.82 -8.69 1.65
CA GLY A 146 13.06 -8.30 1.01
C GLY A 146 12.87 -7.28 -0.10
N GLY A 147 13.98 -6.86 -0.68
CA GLY A 147 13.98 -5.91 -1.78
C GLY A 147 15.35 -5.85 -2.43
N PHE A 148 15.45 -5.06 -3.48
CA PHE A 148 16.72 -4.76 -4.12
C PHE A 148 16.75 -3.33 -4.64
N GLU A 149 17.94 -2.75 -4.68
CA GLU A 149 18.15 -1.47 -5.33
C GLU A 149 18.50 -1.67 -6.80
N ARG A 150 17.88 -0.87 -7.67
CA ARG A 150 18.24 -0.77 -9.08
C ARG A 150 18.13 0.67 -9.54
N ASP A 151 19.18 1.15 -10.21
CA ASP A 151 19.23 2.49 -10.80
C ASP A 151 18.90 3.62 -9.78
N GLY A 152 19.30 3.45 -8.51
CA GLY A 152 19.03 4.42 -7.42
C GLY A 152 17.60 4.39 -6.88
N VAL A 153 16.83 3.35 -7.18
CA VAL A 153 15.47 3.12 -6.70
C VAL A 153 15.43 1.79 -5.97
N TRP A 154 14.93 1.82 -4.73
CA TRP A 154 14.63 0.59 -4.01
C TRP A 154 13.31 0.01 -4.50
N HIS A 155 13.36 -1.26 -4.89
CA HIS A 155 12.21 -2.06 -5.24
C HIS A 155 11.90 -2.97 -4.07
N ASP A 156 10.78 -2.71 -3.40
CA ASP A 156 10.19 -3.68 -2.50
C ASP A 156 9.76 -4.89 -3.32
N SER A 157 10.43 -6.01 -3.11
CA SER A 157 10.21 -7.20 -3.91
C SER A 157 10.24 -8.40 -3.00
N HIS A 158 9.10 -9.06 -2.87
CA HIS A 158 8.90 -10.19 -1.97
C HIS A 158 9.51 -11.48 -2.54
N ALA A 159 10.65 -11.33 -3.22
CA ALA A 159 11.41 -12.35 -3.95
C ALA A 159 12.90 -12.37 -3.56
N HIS A 160 13.34 -11.46 -2.66
CA HIS A 160 14.71 -11.36 -2.17
C HIS A 160 14.81 -11.56 -0.65
N PRO A 161 15.94 -12.00 -0.09
CA PRO A 161 16.09 -12.14 1.37
C PRO A 161 15.82 -10.83 2.12
N VAL A 162 15.35 -10.91 3.37
CA VAL A 162 15.16 -9.73 4.22
C VAL A 162 16.53 -9.08 4.51
N PRO A 163 16.76 -7.82 4.13
CA PRO A 163 18.06 -7.19 4.32
C PRO A 163 18.20 -6.61 5.73
N GLU A 164 19.45 -6.43 6.17
CA GLU A 164 19.77 -5.90 7.52
C GLU A 164 19.08 -4.57 7.84
N PRO A 165 18.96 -3.58 6.93
CA PRO A 165 18.24 -2.34 7.22
C PRO A 165 16.76 -2.55 7.57
N VAL A 166 16.10 -3.56 7.00
CA VAL A 166 14.70 -3.88 7.33
C VAL A 166 14.63 -4.52 8.73
N LEU A 167 15.57 -5.41 9.06
CA LEU A 167 15.68 -5.97 10.41
C LEU A 167 15.99 -4.89 11.45
N ALA A 168 16.78 -3.87 11.11
CA ALA A 168 17.05 -2.74 12.00
C ALA A 168 15.79 -1.90 12.29
N ILE A 169 14.93 -1.66 11.30
CA ILE A 169 13.64 -0.99 11.51
C ILE A 169 12.71 -1.86 12.34
N LEU A 170 12.69 -3.18 12.10
CA LEU A 170 11.94 -4.11 12.94
C LEU A 170 12.43 -4.09 14.40
N ALA A 171 13.75 -4.01 14.62
CA ALA A 171 14.32 -3.89 15.96
C ALA A 171 13.90 -2.59 16.66
N ASP A 172 13.90 -1.47 15.94
CA ASP A 172 13.42 -0.17 16.46
C ASP A 172 11.93 -0.24 16.84
N LEU A 173 11.09 -0.80 15.95
CA LEU A 173 9.67 -1.04 16.25
C LEU A 173 9.51 -1.92 17.51
N ALA A 174 10.23 -3.04 17.57
CA ALA A 174 10.18 -3.97 18.69
C ALA A 174 10.64 -3.31 20.01
N SER A 175 11.57 -2.34 19.95
CA SER A 175 12.01 -1.60 21.14
C SER A 175 10.92 -0.73 21.77
N ARG A 176 9.87 -0.39 21.01
CA ARG A 176 8.74 0.46 21.42
C ARG A 176 7.54 -0.37 21.88
N VAL A 177 7.26 -1.46 21.18
CA VAL A 177 6.15 -2.39 21.47
C VAL A 177 6.56 -3.81 21.12
N SER A 178 6.11 -4.80 21.89
CA SER A 178 6.20 -6.20 21.46
C SER A 178 5.14 -6.43 20.36
N PRO A 179 5.52 -6.59 19.07
CA PRO A 179 4.55 -6.74 18.00
C PRO A 179 3.78 -8.06 18.17
N PRO A 180 2.44 -8.09 18.02
CA PRO A 180 1.66 -9.31 18.22
C PRO A 180 2.06 -10.47 17.29
N GLY A 181 2.61 -10.14 16.12
CA GLY A 181 3.15 -11.11 15.17
C GLY A 181 3.95 -10.41 14.08
N VAL A 182 4.91 -11.15 13.50
CA VAL A 182 5.68 -10.72 12.33
C VAL A 182 5.56 -11.78 11.26
N LEU A 183 5.12 -11.39 10.07
CA LEU A 183 4.94 -12.24 8.91
C LEU A 183 5.98 -11.88 7.85
N LEU A 184 6.72 -12.88 7.39
CA LEU A 184 7.59 -12.76 6.22
C LEU A 184 6.76 -12.85 4.95
N GLU A 185 6.73 -11.78 4.17
CA GLU A 185 6.08 -11.76 2.87
C GLU A 185 7.03 -12.29 1.79
N ARG A 186 6.63 -13.40 1.17
CA ARG A 186 7.36 -14.11 0.12
C ARG A 186 6.37 -14.61 -0.92
N ASP A 187 6.30 -13.97 -2.08
CA ASP A 187 5.30 -14.28 -3.12
C ASP A 187 5.90 -14.87 -4.40
N GLU A 188 7.22 -14.75 -4.59
CA GLU A 188 7.96 -15.28 -5.73
C GLU A 188 9.37 -15.73 -5.29
N ASN A 189 10.05 -16.51 -6.15
CA ASN A 189 11.43 -16.97 -5.93
C ASN A 189 11.67 -17.61 -4.54
N PHE A 190 10.81 -18.56 -4.18
CA PHE A 190 10.91 -19.28 -2.90
C PHE A 190 12.28 -19.97 -2.77
N PRO A 191 13.07 -19.67 -1.71
CA PRO A 191 14.37 -20.29 -1.53
C PRO A 191 14.22 -21.72 -0.99
N GLU A 192 15.33 -22.44 -0.90
CA GLU A 192 15.35 -23.76 -0.26
C GLU A 192 14.87 -23.68 1.20
N PRO A 193 14.19 -24.71 1.74
CA PRO A 193 13.56 -24.63 3.06
C PRO A 193 14.49 -24.22 4.21
N GLY A 194 15.77 -24.61 4.14
CA GLY A 194 16.77 -24.26 5.15
C GLY A 194 17.18 -22.79 5.13
N GLU A 195 17.08 -22.11 3.99
CA GLU A 195 17.30 -20.67 3.87
C GLU A 195 16.12 -19.88 4.42
N LEU A 196 14.90 -20.27 4.04
CA LEU A 196 13.69 -19.68 4.60
C LEU A 196 13.64 -19.82 6.13
N ALA A 197 14.03 -20.98 6.66
CA ALA A 197 14.11 -21.18 8.12
C ALA A 197 15.09 -20.23 8.80
N ARG A 198 16.24 -19.95 8.18
CA ARG A 198 17.23 -18.98 8.71
C ARG A 198 16.71 -17.55 8.69
N GLU A 199 15.98 -17.15 7.65
CA GLU A 199 15.33 -15.83 7.61
C GLU A 199 14.30 -15.70 8.75
N LEU A 200 13.47 -16.72 8.95
CA LEU A 200 12.50 -16.75 10.06
C LEU A 200 13.16 -16.72 11.44
N ASP A 201 14.29 -17.42 11.60
CA ASP A 201 15.07 -17.40 12.85
C ASP A 201 15.71 -16.02 13.10
N ALA A 202 16.17 -15.33 12.06
CA ALA A 202 16.69 -13.96 12.17
C ALA A 202 15.58 -12.99 12.63
N ILE A 203 14.41 -13.02 11.99
CA ILE A 203 13.23 -12.23 12.38
C ILE A 203 12.87 -12.51 13.84
N ARG A 204 12.83 -13.78 14.24
CA ARG A 204 12.52 -14.17 15.63
C ARG A 204 13.56 -13.66 16.62
N ALA A 205 14.84 -13.67 16.26
CA ALA A 205 15.90 -13.14 17.11
C ALA A 205 15.76 -11.62 17.31
N THR A 206 15.42 -10.87 16.25
CA THR A 206 15.21 -9.42 16.28
C THR A 206 14.09 -9.00 17.23
N VAL A 207 12.97 -9.74 17.26
CA VAL A 207 11.83 -9.41 18.13
C VAL A 207 12.07 -9.81 19.59
N LYS A 208 12.80 -10.91 19.84
CA LYS A 208 13.06 -11.43 21.20
C LYS A 208 13.91 -10.52 22.09
N THR A 209 14.60 -9.55 21.50
CA THR A 209 15.50 -8.65 22.24
C THR A 209 14.80 -7.45 22.89
N SER A 210 13.47 -7.34 22.79
CA SER A 210 12.72 -6.24 23.40
C SER A 210 12.08 -6.62 24.75
N ASP A 211 12.33 -5.80 25.77
CA ASP A 211 11.58 -5.80 27.05
C ASP A 211 10.31 -4.92 26.97
N ALA A 212 9.82 -4.61 25.77
CA ALA A 212 8.69 -3.73 25.56
C ALA A 212 7.39 -4.36 26.08
N ALA A 213 6.44 -3.52 26.50
CA ALA A 213 5.13 -3.99 26.92
C ALA A 213 4.41 -4.71 25.78
N ASP A 214 3.63 -5.73 26.13
CA ASP A 214 2.71 -6.36 25.20
C ASP A 214 1.71 -5.32 24.69
N ALA A 215 1.42 -5.34 23.39
CA ALA A 215 0.33 -4.55 22.85
C ALA A 215 -0.99 -5.05 23.46
N ASP A 216 -1.58 -4.26 24.36
CA ASP A 216 -2.92 -4.55 24.90
C ASP A 216 -3.97 -4.17 23.85
N PHE A 217 -4.84 -5.13 23.55
CA PHE A 217 -5.95 -4.97 22.63
C PHE A 217 -7.09 -4.24 23.34
N GLY A 218 -6.90 -2.94 23.56
CA GLY A 218 -8.00 -2.06 23.94
C GLY A 218 -9.07 -2.06 22.83
N GLY A 219 -10.31 -2.39 23.19
CA GLY A 219 -11.44 -2.26 22.27
C GLY A 219 -11.58 -0.80 21.85
N ALA A 220 -11.61 -0.54 20.55
CA ALA A 220 -11.87 0.80 20.03
C ALA A 220 -13.23 1.28 20.57
N GLU A 221 -13.25 2.46 21.20
CA GLU A 221 -14.51 3.11 21.53
C GLU A 221 -15.24 3.44 20.22
N ASP A 222 -16.53 3.09 20.15
CA ASP A 222 -17.39 3.40 19.01
C ASP A 222 -17.62 4.92 18.92
N ARG A 223 -16.69 5.62 18.27
CA ARG A 223 -16.77 7.06 18.01
C ARG A 223 -17.36 7.27 16.62
N ALA A 224 -18.40 8.10 16.56
CA ALA A 224 -19.02 8.48 15.30
C ALA A 224 -18.01 9.22 14.40
N VAL A 225 -17.55 8.56 13.33
CA VAL A 225 -16.73 9.19 12.28
C VAL A 225 -17.63 10.08 11.42
N PRO A 226 -17.39 11.40 11.35
CA PRO A 226 -18.14 12.28 10.46
C PRO A 226 -17.96 11.84 9.01
N ALA A 227 -19.03 11.90 8.21
CA ALA A 227 -18.91 11.70 6.76
C ALA A 227 -18.03 12.81 6.16
N ALA A 228 -17.20 12.45 5.18
CA ALA A 228 -16.42 13.43 4.44
C ALA A 228 -17.36 14.35 3.67
N SER A 229 -17.07 15.65 3.66
CA SER A 229 -17.86 16.59 2.87
C SER A 229 -17.76 16.26 1.37
N ASP A 230 -18.83 16.50 0.61
CA ASP A 230 -18.82 16.31 -0.85
C ASP A 230 -17.69 17.11 -1.51
N ALA A 231 -17.38 18.29 -0.97
CA ALA A 231 -16.28 19.13 -1.44
C ALA A 231 -14.90 18.50 -1.19
N ALA A 232 -14.66 17.93 -0.01
CA ALA A 232 -13.41 17.21 0.31
C ALA A 232 -13.26 15.98 -0.60
N ARG A 233 -14.34 15.19 -0.75
CA ARG A 233 -14.36 14.02 -1.63
C ARG A 233 -14.08 14.41 -3.08
N GLN A 234 -14.68 15.49 -3.56
CA GLN A 234 -14.46 16.02 -4.90
C GLN A 234 -13.00 16.44 -5.12
N ARG A 235 -12.41 17.19 -4.18
CA ARG A 235 -11.00 17.63 -4.29
C ARG A 235 -10.04 16.44 -4.29
N THR A 236 -10.22 15.48 -3.39
CA THR A 236 -9.42 14.25 -3.36
C THR A 236 -9.60 13.44 -4.65
N ALA A 237 -10.83 13.32 -5.18
CA ALA A 237 -11.09 12.62 -6.43
C ALA A 237 -10.37 13.27 -7.62
N VAL A 238 -10.43 14.61 -7.74
CA VAL A 238 -9.77 15.36 -8.81
C VAL A 238 -8.25 15.20 -8.74
N ALA A 239 -7.66 15.30 -7.55
CA ALA A 239 -6.22 15.12 -7.35
C ALA A 239 -5.76 13.72 -7.76
N GLN A 240 -6.45 12.67 -7.29
CA GLN A 240 -6.19 11.28 -7.66
C GLN A 240 -6.35 11.02 -9.16
N ALA A 241 -7.40 11.58 -9.79
CA ALA A 241 -7.63 11.42 -11.22
C ALA A 241 -6.57 12.12 -12.07
N ALA A 242 -6.13 13.33 -11.68
CA ALA A 242 -5.09 14.06 -12.39
C ALA A 242 -3.75 13.32 -12.35
N LEU A 243 -3.33 12.83 -11.18
CA LEU A 243 -2.11 12.04 -11.05
C LEU A 243 -2.21 10.72 -11.84
N LEU A 244 -3.30 9.97 -11.68
CA LEU A 244 -3.46 8.70 -12.38
C LEU A 244 -3.46 8.89 -13.90
N SER A 245 -4.14 9.93 -14.40
CA SER A 245 -4.15 10.24 -15.83
C SER A 245 -2.76 10.55 -16.37
N ALA A 246 -1.95 11.29 -15.61
CA ALA A 246 -0.56 11.54 -16.00
C ALA A 246 0.27 10.24 -16.03
N LEU A 247 0.06 9.37 -15.04
CA LEU A 247 0.81 8.12 -14.91
C LEU A 247 0.49 7.10 -16.01
N VAL A 248 -0.78 6.93 -16.39
CA VAL A 248 -1.20 5.83 -17.29
C VAL A 248 -1.75 6.28 -18.65
N ALA A 249 -2.19 7.53 -18.79
CA ALA A 249 -2.81 8.04 -20.00
C ALA A 249 -1.98 9.14 -20.70
N GLY A 250 -0.80 9.49 -20.15
CA GLY A 250 0.14 10.42 -20.78
C GLY A 250 -0.33 11.88 -20.80
N THR A 251 -1.26 12.25 -19.92
CA THR A 251 -1.60 13.67 -19.72
C THR A 251 -0.43 14.40 -19.05
N PRO A 252 -0.38 15.74 -19.14
CA PRO A 252 0.63 16.51 -18.42
C PRO A 252 0.63 16.18 -16.92
N ALA A 253 1.83 16.15 -16.33
CA ALA A 253 1.99 15.99 -14.89
C ALA A 253 1.31 17.16 -14.15
N PRO A 254 0.58 16.91 -13.05
CA PRO A 254 0.06 17.98 -12.21
C PRO A 254 1.19 18.80 -11.59
N GLU A 255 0.89 20.05 -11.25
CA GLU A 255 1.86 20.98 -10.65
C GLU A 255 2.44 20.43 -9.33
N GLY A 256 3.73 20.71 -9.09
CA GLY A 256 4.44 20.38 -7.86
C GLY A 256 5.03 18.96 -7.80
N PHE A 257 4.64 18.05 -8.72
CA PHE A 257 5.21 16.71 -8.74
C PHE A 257 6.61 16.66 -9.37
N ASP A 258 7.45 15.76 -8.87
CA ASP A 258 8.71 15.41 -9.51
C ASP A 258 8.46 14.62 -10.80
N HIS A 259 8.69 15.27 -11.93
CA HIS A 259 8.50 14.67 -13.27
C HIS A 259 9.39 13.45 -13.53
N ALA A 260 10.59 13.40 -12.97
CA ALA A 260 11.48 12.25 -13.13
C ALA A 260 10.92 11.04 -12.38
N ARG A 261 10.46 11.24 -11.13
CA ARG A 261 9.81 10.17 -10.34
C ARG A 261 8.51 9.71 -10.98
N LEU A 262 7.68 10.61 -11.49
CA LEU A 262 6.47 10.24 -12.24
C LEU A 262 6.80 9.39 -13.46
N LYS A 263 7.86 9.75 -14.21
CA LYS A 263 8.29 8.95 -15.37
C LYS A 263 8.74 7.54 -14.94
N VAL A 264 9.47 7.40 -13.83
CA VAL A 264 9.85 6.07 -13.32
C VAL A 264 8.60 5.29 -12.91
N GLN A 265 7.67 5.89 -12.16
CA GLN A 265 6.42 5.25 -11.76
C GLN A 265 5.59 4.79 -12.97
N SER A 266 5.43 5.63 -14.01
CA SER A 266 4.74 5.25 -15.24
C SER A 266 5.37 4.04 -15.93
N HIS A 267 6.71 3.98 -16.00
CA HIS A 267 7.40 2.83 -16.59
C HIS A 267 7.21 1.58 -15.73
N ALA A 268 7.28 1.70 -14.40
CA ALA A 268 7.07 0.58 -13.48
C ALA A 268 5.65 0.01 -13.58
N LEU A 269 4.62 0.87 -13.63
CA LEU A 269 3.23 0.43 -13.82
C LEU A 269 3.04 -0.29 -15.17
N ALA A 270 3.61 0.26 -16.25
CA ALA A 270 3.49 -0.36 -17.58
C ALA A 270 4.26 -1.69 -17.67
N ALA A 271 5.42 -1.80 -17.02
CA ALA A 271 6.20 -3.04 -16.93
C ALA A 271 5.45 -4.11 -16.12
N LYS A 272 4.92 -3.75 -14.94
CA LYS A 272 4.12 -4.65 -14.11
C LYS A 272 2.88 -5.14 -14.85
N ARG A 273 2.22 -4.27 -15.61
CA ARG A 273 1.10 -4.65 -16.49
C ARG A 273 1.55 -5.67 -17.55
N ALA A 274 2.73 -5.50 -18.15
CA ALA A 274 3.29 -6.45 -19.11
C ALA A 274 3.54 -7.82 -18.49
N ASP A 275 4.08 -7.86 -17.27
CA ASP A 275 4.35 -9.12 -16.56
C ASP A 275 3.04 -9.82 -16.15
N VAL A 276 2.02 -9.09 -15.69
CA VAL A 276 0.69 -9.67 -15.41
C VAL A 276 0.05 -10.22 -16.68
N VAL A 277 0.10 -9.48 -17.80
CA VAL A 277 -0.45 -9.97 -19.07
C VAL A 277 0.31 -11.20 -19.57
N ALA A 278 1.63 -11.27 -19.37
CA ALA A 278 2.41 -12.46 -19.72
C ALA A 278 2.00 -13.69 -18.89
N LYS A 279 1.58 -13.50 -17.62
CA LYS A 279 1.05 -14.59 -16.78
C LYS A 279 -0.36 -15.03 -17.22
N VAL A 280 -1.20 -14.11 -17.70
CA VAL A 280 -2.59 -14.40 -18.12
C VAL A 280 -2.68 -14.92 -19.57
N ALA A 281 -1.81 -14.42 -20.46
CA ALA A 281 -1.74 -14.75 -21.88
C ALA A 281 -0.28 -15.09 -22.28
N PRO A 282 0.24 -16.25 -21.84
CA PRO A 282 1.63 -16.65 -22.02
C PRO A 282 2.03 -16.80 -23.49
N GLU A 283 1.08 -17.01 -24.39
CA GLU A 283 1.30 -17.06 -25.84
C GLU A 283 1.82 -15.74 -26.41
N LEU A 284 1.54 -14.60 -25.77
CA LEU A 284 2.00 -13.29 -26.28
C LEU A 284 3.53 -13.14 -26.20
N PRO A 285 4.19 -13.40 -25.06
CA PRO A 285 5.64 -13.54 -25.01
C PRO A 285 6.22 -14.58 -25.98
N GLU A 286 5.54 -15.71 -26.18
CA GLU A 286 6.00 -16.76 -27.12
C GLU A 286 5.99 -16.28 -28.57
N ILE A 287 4.91 -15.61 -29.00
CA ILE A 287 4.74 -15.11 -30.38
C ILE A 287 5.67 -13.94 -30.66
N LEU A 288 5.76 -12.98 -29.74
CA LEU A 288 6.52 -11.75 -29.93
C LEU A 288 8.00 -11.87 -29.52
N GLY A 289 8.35 -12.92 -28.78
CA GLY A 289 9.71 -13.17 -28.30
C GLY A 289 10.31 -11.96 -27.58
N ALA A 290 11.54 -11.61 -27.94
CA ALA A 290 12.25 -10.46 -27.35
C ALA A 290 11.55 -9.10 -27.59
N ALA A 291 10.67 -9.00 -28.59
CA ALA A 291 9.94 -7.76 -28.88
C ALA A 291 8.76 -7.52 -27.91
N TYR A 292 8.28 -8.55 -27.20
CA TYR A 292 7.08 -8.48 -26.36
C TYR A 292 7.06 -7.25 -25.44
N ARG A 293 8.13 -7.03 -24.67
CA ARG A 293 8.19 -5.92 -23.72
C ARG A 293 8.15 -4.56 -24.40
N GLY A 294 8.91 -4.36 -25.47
CA GLY A 294 8.93 -3.08 -26.20
C GLY A 294 7.57 -2.75 -26.81
N GLU A 295 6.96 -3.72 -27.48
CA GLU A 295 5.64 -3.58 -28.11
C GLU A 295 4.53 -3.36 -27.08
N PHE A 296 4.57 -4.10 -25.96
CA PHE A 296 3.58 -3.94 -24.90
C PHE A 296 3.65 -2.56 -24.24
N LEU A 297 4.85 -2.04 -23.98
CA LEU A 297 5.02 -0.70 -23.42
C LEU A 297 4.50 0.38 -24.39
N ALA A 298 4.73 0.22 -25.69
CA ALA A 298 4.17 1.12 -26.71
C ALA A 298 2.63 1.04 -26.77
N TYR A 299 2.07 -0.18 -26.67
CA TYR A 299 0.63 -0.44 -26.57
C TYR A 299 0.02 0.24 -25.34
N ALA A 300 0.61 0.03 -24.16
CA ALA A 300 0.06 0.47 -22.89
C ALA A 300 -0.07 2.00 -22.81
N ARG A 301 0.90 2.74 -23.38
CA ARG A 301 0.90 4.21 -23.42
C ARG A 301 -0.31 4.83 -24.13
N ARG A 302 -0.92 4.10 -25.08
CA ARG A 302 -2.07 4.59 -25.87
C ARG A 302 -3.39 3.93 -25.48
N ARG A 303 -3.35 2.96 -24.56
CA ARG A 303 -4.50 2.13 -24.15
C ARG A 303 -4.47 1.95 -22.64
N PRO A 304 -4.74 3.03 -21.87
CA PRO A 304 -4.80 2.94 -20.42
C PRO A 304 -5.85 1.91 -19.97
N MET A 305 -5.66 1.33 -18.79
CA MET A 305 -6.64 0.43 -18.21
C MET A 305 -7.83 1.22 -17.66
N THR A 306 -9.03 0.68 -17.82
CA THR A 306 -10.27 1.29 -17.33
C THR A 306 -11.06 0.39 -16.37
N GLY A 307 -10.68 -0.88 -16.18
CA GLY A 307 -11.45 -1.82 -15.36
C GLY A 307 -10.81 -3.22 -15.17
N GLY A 308 -9.58 -3.27 -14.69
CA GLY A 308 -8.84 -4.51 -14.42
C GLY A 308 -8.16 -5.11 -15.64
N TYR A 309 -7.65 -6.33 -15.49
CA TYR A 309 -6.96 -7.10 -16.54
C TYR A 309 -7.91 -8.01 -17.34
N ARG A 310 -9.22 -7.94 -17.09
CA ARG A 310 -10.26 -8.74 -17.76
C ARG A 310 -10.91 -7.97 -18.90
#